data_AF-A0AAV1VDL2-F1
#
_entry.id   AF-A0AAV1VDL2-F1
#
_cell.length_a   1.000
_cell.length_b   1.000
_cell.length_c   1.000
_cell.angle_alpha   90.00
_cell.angle_beta   90.00
_cell.angle_gamma   90.00
#
_symmetry.space_group_name_H-M   'P 1'
#
loop_
_entity.id
_entity.type
_entity.pdbx_description
1 polymer ?
#
loop_
_entity_poly.entity_id
_entity_poly.type
_entity_poly.pdbx_seq_one_letter_code
_entity_poly.pdbx_strand_id
1 'polypeptide(L)'
;MDADVDAIDIDDDDDDDAGIFSIANDGQSEDDDTLTGEDSVLSAVHTKRTAVDKDESAEEFLLTREAVVRFVQDSIADALDSQKRNADNHGRAKFLSFEEEDLVLLSTVNLPKHAVTNVNSSKLLPKFIGPFRMLRQTGNAHD
;
A
#
# COMPACT_ATOMS: atom_id res chain seq x y z
N MET A 1 44.87 7.04 -13.11
CA MET A 1 45.37 6.44 -11.86
C MET A 1 45.49 7.62 -10.93
N ASP A 2 44.53 7.92 -10.07
CA ASP A 2 43.51 7.07 -9.45
C ASP A 2 42.25 7.89 -9.12
N ALA A 3 41.14 7.18 -9.02
CA ALA A 3 39.81 7.71 -8.73
C ALA A 3 39.59 7.69 -7.22
N ASP A 4 39.20 8.83 -6.64
CA ASP A 4 38.56 8.87 -5.34
C ASP A 4 37.23 9.62 -5.51
N VAL A 5 36.22 8.84 -5.88
CA VAL A 5 34.81 9.20 -5.76
C VAL A 5 34.46 8.82 -4.34
N ASP A 6 34.30 9.80 -3.46
CA ASP A 6 33.72 9.54 -2.14
C ASP A 6 32.33 8.94 -2.36
N ALA A 7 32.22 7.65 -2.04
CA ALA A 7 30.94 6.96 -2.00
C ALA A 7 30.06 7.69 -0.99
N ILE A 8 28.89 8.15 -1.43
CA ILE A 8 27.80 8.44 -0.50
C ILE A 8 27.35 7.07 0.00
N ASP A 9 27.70 6.74 1.24
CA ASP A 9 27.05 5.68 2.01
C ASP A 9 25.57 6.02 2.04
N ILE A 10 24.79 5.24 1.28
CA ILE A 10 23.37 5.11 1.52
C ILE A 10 23.31 4.08 2.64
N ASP A 11 23.10 4.55 3.86
CA ASP A 11 22.70 3.70 4.97
C ASP A 11 21.34 3.07 4.61
N ASP A 12 21.40 1.91 3.94
CA ASP A 12 20.29 0.99 3.71
C ASP A 12 20.08 0.18 5.01
N ASP A 13 19.57 0.84 6.06
CA ASP A 13 19.20 0.17 7.31
C ASP A 13 18.02 0.91 7.97
N ASP A 14 16.80 0.60 7.51
CA ASP A 14 15.56 0.70 8.29
C ASP A 14 14.58 -0.38 7.77
N ASP A 15 15.05 -1.64 7.77
CA ASP A 15 14.20 -2.83 7.79
C ASP A 15 13.70 -3.02 9.22
N ASP A 16 12.57 -2.39 9.60
CA ASP A 16 11.84 -2.77 10.82
C ASP A 16 10.32 -2.79 10.59
N ASP A 17 9.82 -4.03 10.53
CA ASP A 17 8.49 -4.50 10.92
C ASP A 17 7.26 -4.16 10.06
N ALA A 18 7.18 -4.78 8.88
CA ALA A 18 5.89 -5.19 8.35
C ALA A 18 5.30 -6.29 9.27
N GLY A 19 4.40 -5.88 10.17
CA GLY A 19 3.72 -6.76 11.13
C GLY A 19 3.11 -8.01 10.50
N ILE A 20 3.78 -9.14 10.68
CA ILE A 20 3.26 -10.47 10.38
C ILE A 20 2.17 -10.77 11.42
N PHE A 21 0.93 -10.90 10.97
CA PHE A 21 -0.17 -11.39 11.79
C PHE A 21 0.22 -12.71 12.48
N SER A 22 0.30 -12.69 13.81
CA SER A 22 0.55 -13.88 14.61
C SER A 22 -0.67 -14.81 14.55
N ILE A 23 -0.52 -16.00 13.97
CA ILE A 23 -1.48 -17.09 14.11
C ILE A 23 -1.02 -17.91 15.31
N ALA A 24 -1.69 -17.76 16.45
CA ALA A 24 -1.42 -18.57 17.64
C ALA A 24 -1.74 -20.04 17.33
N ASN A 25 -0.72 -20.90 17.37
CA ASN A 25 -0.90 -22.35 17.37
C ASN A 25 -1.05 -22.82 18.81
N ASP A 26 -2.28 -22.97 19.28
CA ASP A 26 -2.58 -23.46 20.63
C ASP A 26 -2.45 -25.00 20.62
N GLY A 27 -1.25 -25.47 20.96
CA GLY A 27 -0.97 -26.89 21.09
C GLY A 27 -1.53 -27.41 22.41
N GLN A 28 -2.71 -28.02 22.38
CA GLN A 28 -3.16 -28.90 23.45
C GLN A 28 -2.82 -30.35 23.11
N SER A 29 -1.82 -30.87 23.82
CA SER A 29 -1.56 -32.29 24.01
C SER A 29 -2.39 -32.80 25.19
N GLU A 30 -3.01 -33.97 25.04
CA GLU A 30 -3.36 -35.01 26.05
C GLU A 30 -4.25 -36.01 25.28
N ASP A 31 -3.88 -37.30 25.15
CA ASP A 31 -4.35 -38.42 25.98
C ASP A 31 -3.45 -39.65 25.71
N ASP A 32 -2.73 -40.19 26.70
CA ASP A 32 -3.01 -41.42 27.49
C ASP A 32 -3.49 -42.65 26.70
N ASP A 33 -2.55 -43.55 26.34
CA ASP A 33 -2.85 -44.87 25.80
C ASP A 33 -2.34 -45.98 26.74
N THR A 34 -3.26 -46.53 27.52
CA THR A 34 -3.07 -47.78 28.26
C THR A 34 -3.14 -48.97 27.29
N LEU A 35 -2.04 -49.69 27.14
CA LEU A 35 -1.94 -50.88 26.28
C LEU A 35 -2.62 -52.10 26.95
N THR A 36 -3.72 -52.59 26.38
CA THR A 36 -4.16 -53.98 26.56
C THR A 36 -4.38 -54.62 25.20
N GLY A 37 -3.62 -55.70 24.94
CA GLY A 37 -3.58 -56.36 23.64
C GLY A 37 -4.62 -57.44 23.45
N GLU A 38 -5.14 -57.50 22.24
CA GLU A 38 -5.48 -58.68 21.46
C GLU A 38 -5.82 -58.20 20.02
N ASP A 39 -5.52 -59.00 18.98
CA ASP A 39 -6.00 -58.89 17.57
C ASP A 39 -4.92 -58.96 16.48
N SER A 40 -4.25 -60.10 16.34
CA SER A 40 -3.20 -60.27 15.32
C SER A 40 -3.71 -60.57 13.89
N VAL A 41 -5.02 -60.69 13.62
CA VAL A 41 -5.55 -61.04 12.28
C VAL A 41 -6.52 -60.03 11.66
N LEU A 42 -7.01 -59.03 12.41
CA LEU A 42 -7.81 -57.93 11.87
C LEU A 42 -6.96 -56.69 11.47
N SER A 43 -5.73 -56.62 11.97
CA SER A 43 -4.79 -55.50 11.77
C SER A 43 -4.37 -55.27 10.31
N ALA A 44 -4.17 -56.30 9.50
CA ALA A 44 -3.64 -56.15 8.13
C ALA A 44 -4.64 -55.50 7.13
N VAL A 45 -5.94 -55.70 7.35
CA VAL A 45 -7.00 -55.10 6.52
C VAL A 45 -7.32 -53.68 7.00
N HIS A 46 -7.25 -53.45 8.31
CA HIS A 46 -7.42 -52.12 8.91
C HIS A 46 -6.27 -51.18 8.55
N THR A 47 -5.02 -51.67 8.54
CA THR A 47 -3.83 -50.89 8.16
C THR A 47 -3.79 -50.54 6.66
N LYS A 48 -4.34 -51.38 5.77
CA LYS A 48 -4.46 -51.04 4.34
C LYS A 48 -5.57 -50.03 4.04
N ARG A 49 -6.71 -50.10 4.72
CA ARG A 49 -7.79 -49.12 4.55
C ARG A 49 -7.41 -47.76 5.12
N THR A 50 -6.91 -47.74 6.36
CA THR A 50 -6.47 -46.50 7.02
C THR A 50 -5.29 -45.80 6.35
N ALA A 51 -4.51 -46.48 5.50
CA ALA A 51 -3.45 -45.85 4.71
C ALA A 51 -4.00 -45.13 3.47
N VAL A 52 -4.97 -45.73 2.77
CA VAL A 52 -5.66 -45.11 1.62
C VAL A 52 -6.49 -43.90 2.08
N ASP A 53 -7.17 -44.02 3.22
CA ASP A 53 -7.95 -42.92 3.80
C ASP A 53 -7.06 -41.73 4.22
N LYS A 54 -5.80 -41.98 4.61
CA LYS A 54 -4.82 -40.94 4.97
C LYS A 54 -4.26 -40.25 3.74
N ASP A 55 -4.00 -40.98 2.66
CA ASP A 55 -3.54 -40.40 1.40
C ASP A 55 -4.66 -39.53 0.77
N GLU A 56 -5.91 -40.01 0.76
CA GLU A 56 -7.06 -39.21 0.30
C GLU A 56 -7.28 -37.96 1.17
N SER A 57 -7.16 -38.09 2.49
CA SER A 57 -7.25 -36.96 3.41
C SER A 57 -6.10 -35.95 3.24
N ALA A 58 -4.90 -36.43 2.93
CA ALA A 58 -3.76 -35.57 2.64
C ALA A 58 -3.93 -34.81 1.31
N GLU A 59 -4.45 -35.47 0.27
CA GLU A 59 -4.74 -34.83 -1.01
C GLU A 59 -5.83 -33.75 -0.88
N GLU A 60 -6.91 -34.02 -0.15
CA GLU A 60 -7.96 -33.03 0.14
C GLU A 60 -7.41 -31.82 0.91
N PHE A 61 -6.54 -32.06 1.90
CA PHE A 61 -5.89 -30.99 2.64
C PHE A 61 -5.01 -30.13 1.73
N LEU A 62 -4.20 -30.74 0.86
CA LEU A 62 -3.33 -30.03 -0.08
C LEU A 62 -4.14 -29.19 -1.07
N LEU A 63 -5.20 -29.75 -1.66
CA LEU A 63 -6.11 -29.02 -2.56
C LEU A 63 -6.76 -27.84 -1.87
N THR A 64 -7.20 -28.01 -0.62
CA THR A 64 -7.81 -26.94 0.18
C THR A 64 -6.81 -25.83 0.46
N ARG A 65 -5.57 -26.19 0.83
CA ARG A 65 -4.51 -25.19 1.08
C ARG A 65 -4.11 -24.46 -0.18
N GLU A 66 -4.01 -25.15 -1.31
CA GLU A 66 -3.74 -24.53 -2.61
C GLU A 66 -4.84 -23.53 -2.99
N ALA A 67 -6.10 -23.90 -2.81
CA ALA A 67 -7.23 -23.02 -3.08
C ALA A 67 -7.20 -21.75 -2.19
N VAL A 68 -6.85 -21.88 -0.92
CA VAL A 68 -6.71 -20.74 0.00
C VAL A 68 -5.54 -19.83 -0.40
N VAL A 69 -4.39 -20.41 -0.74
CA VAL A 69 -3.22 -19.62 -1.17
C VAL A 69 -3.54 -18.83 -2.44
N ARG A 70 -4.19 -19.49 -3.40
CA ARG A 70 -4.60 -18.83 -4.64
C ARG A 70 -5.62 -17.73 -4.41
N PHE A 71 -6.61 -17.97 -3.55
CA PHE A 71 -7.59 -16.94 -3.17
C PHE A 71 -6.91 -15.70 -2.57
N VAL A 72 -5.93 -15.89 -1.67
CA VAL A 72 -5.19 -14.78 -1.08
C VAL A 72 -4.38 -14.04 -2.15
N GLN A 73 -3.68 -14.75 -3.03
CA GLN A 73 -2.91 -14.14 -4.13
C GLN A 73 -3.79 -13.31 -5.07
N ASP A 74 -4.92 -13.88 -5.50
CA ASP A 74 -5.88 -13.20 -6.38
C ASP A 74 -6.47 -11.96 -5.67
N SER A 75 -6.81 -12.07 -4.38
CA SER A 75 -7.32 -10.94 -3.60
C SER A 75 -6.31 -9.79 -3.46
N ILE A 76 -5.02 -10.12 -3.34
CA ILE A 76 -3.94 -9.13 -3.27
C ILE A 76 -3.76 -8.47 -4.65
N ALA A 77 -3.79 -9.25 -5.73
CA ALA A 77 -3.69 -8.72 -7.08
C ALA A 77 -4.85 -7.75 -7.41
N ASP A 78 -6.08 -8.12 -7.05
CA ASP A 78 -7.27 -7.28 -7.23
C ASP A 78 -7.21 -5.98 -6.42
N ALA A 79 -6.71 -6.06 -5.18
CA ALA A 79 -6.51 -4.89 -4.33
C ALA A 79 -5.45 -3.95 -4.91
N LEU A 80 -4.34 -4.48 -5.43
CA LEU A 80 -3.28 -3.70 -6.07
C LEU A 80 -3.76 -3.04 -7.37
N ASP A 81 -4.50 -3.76 -8.21
CA ASP A 81 -5.07 -3.18 -9.45
C ASP A 81 -6.06 -2.07 -9.11
N SER A 82 -6.89 -2.27 -8.07
CA SER A 82 -7.80 -1.24 -7.57
C SER A 82 -7.06 0.00 -7.05
N GLN A 83 -5.96 -0.18 -6.32
CA GLN A 83 -5.12 0.92 -5.85
C GLN A 83 -4.46 1.65 -7.02
N LYS A 84 -3.89 0.93 -7.99
CA LYS A 84 -3.31 1.51 -9.19
C LYS A 84 -4.34 2.32 -9.97
N ARG A 85 -5.51 1.74 -10.25
CA ARG A 85 -6.60 2.44 -10.94
C ARG A 85 -7.05 3.68 -10.17
N ASN A 86 -7.08 3.61 -8.84
CA ASN A 86 -7.41 4.76 -8.00
C ASN A 86 -6.31 5.83 -8.03
N ALA A 87 -5.04 5.43 -8.00
CA ALA A 87 -3.88 6.30 -8.11
C ALA A 87 -3.73 6.92 -9.50
N ASP A 88 -4.10 6.21 -10.56
CA ASP A 88 -4.11 6.73 -11.93
C ASP A 88 -5.25 7.74 -12.11
N ASN A 89 -6.44 7.43 -11.58
CA ASN A 89 -7.61 8.32 -11.68
C ASN A 89 -7.54 9.54 -10.76
N HIS A 90 -6.93 9.41 -9.58
CA HIS A 90 -6.82 10.48 -8.58
C HIS A 90 -5.38 10.98 -8.41
N GLY A 91 -4.49 10.54 -9.30
CA GLY A 91 -3.10 10.95 -9.39
C GLY A 91 -3.03 12.43 -9.70
N ARG A 92 -2.73 13.21 -8.66
CA ARG A 92 -2.23 14.59 -8.69
C ARG A 92 -2.83 15.52 -9.77
N ALA A 93 -4.15 15.60 -9.85
CA ALA A 93 -4.83 16.69 -10.57
C ALA A 93 -5.42 17.70 -9.57
N LYS A 94 -4.58 18.63 -9.10
CA LYS A 94 -5.03 19.95 -8.64
C LYS A 94 -4.71 21.00 -9.70
N PHE A 95 -5.18 20.77 -10.93
CA PHE A 95 -5.31 21.88 -11.85
C PHE A 95 -6.59 22.60 -11.47
N LEU A 96 -6.47 23.65 -10.67
CA LEU A 96 -7.47 24.70 -10.70
C LEU A 96 -7.38 25.29 -12.12
N SER A 97 -8.19 24.76 -13.03
CA SER A 97 -8.42 25.37 -14.33
C SER A 97 -9.23 26.63 -14.08
N PHE A 98 -8.65 27.77 -14.45
CA PHE A 98 -9.32 29.06 -14.40
C PHE A 98 -9.75 29.42 -15.81
N GLU A 99 -11.01 29.80 -15.97
CA GLU A 99 -11.54 30.27 -17.24
C GLU A 99 -11.26 31.77 -17.42
N GLU A 100 -11.40 32.26 -18.66
CA GLU A 100 -11.41 33.69 -18.89
C GLU A 100 -12.57 34.34 -18.10
N GLU A 101 -12.32 35.53 -17.56
CA GLU A 101 -13.20 36.28 -16.65
C GLU A 101 -13.33 35.73 -15.21
N ASP A 102 -12.70 34.60 -14.85
CA ASP A 102 -12.67 34.13 -13.47
C ASP A 102 -11.95 35.10 -12.53
N LEU A 103 -12.48 35.24 -11.31
CA LEU A 103 -11.87 36.00 -10.23
C LEU A 103 -10.93 35.12 -9.41
N VAL A 104 -9.62 35.35 -9.55
CA VAL A 104 -8.57 34.59 -8.89
C VAL A 104 -7.79 35.44 -7.90
N LEU A 105 -7.19 34.80 -6.89
CA LEU A 105 -6.26 35.47 -5.98
C LEU A 105 -4.82 35.23 -6.43
N LEU A 106 -4.05 36.31 -6.53
CA LEU A 106 -2.62 36.23 -6.84
C LEU A 106 -1.84 35.84 -5.57
N SER A 107 -1.01 34.82 -5.67
CA SER A 107 -0.09 34.45 -4.59
C SER A 107 0.91 35.58 -4.33
N THR A 108 1.05 35.96 -3.06
CA THR A 108 1.93 37.05 -2.63
C THR A 108 3.33 36.59 -2.21
N VAL A 109 3.57 35.27 -2.21
CA VAL A 109 4.82 34.67 -1.70
C VAL A 109 6.06 35.19 -2.41
N ASN A 110 5.98 35.38 -3.73
CA ASN A 110 7.11 35.81 -4.57
C ASN A 110 7.03 37.29 -4.99
N LEU A 111 6.11 38.06 -4.40
CA LEU A 111 5.96 39.48 -4.71
C LEU A 111 6.84 40.34 -3.81
N PRO A 112 7.33 41.49 -4.30
CA PRO A 112 8.06 42.43 -3.47
C PRO A 112 7.21 42.91 -2.28
N LYS A 113 7.79 42.97 -1.08
CA LYS A 113 7.08 43.38 0.15
C LYS A 113 6.35 44.73 0.02
N HIS A 114 6.94 45.69 -0.68
CA HIS A 114 6.35 47.01 -0.92
C HIS A 114 5.15 46.99 -1.89
N ALA A 115 4.97 45.91 -2.65
CA ALA A 115 3.86 45.74 -3.58
C ALA A 115 2.64 45.05 -2.91
N VAL A 116 2.84 44.43 -1.74
CA VAL A 116 1.85 43.64 -1.00
C VAL A 116 1.53 44.25 0.37
N THR A 117 2.40 45.05 0.96
CA THR A 117 2.20 45.56 2.33
C THR A 117 2.26 47.08 2.37
N ASN A 118 1.33 47.67 3.13
CA ASN A 118 1.29 49.11 3.42
C ASN A 118 1.30 49.37 4.93
N VAL A 119 2.04 48.54 5.68
CA VAL A 119 2.05 48.63 7.15
C VAL A 119 2.55 50.01 7.54
N ASN A 120 1.68 50.79 8.20
CA ASN A 120 1.89 52.17 8.67
C ASN A 120 1.83 53.28 7.60
N SER A 121 1.30 53.02 6.40
CA SER A 121 1.09 54.03 5.35
C SER A 121 -0.37 54.46 5.27
N SER A 122 -0.63 55.77 5.33
CA SER A 122 -1.96 56.36 5.08
C SER A 122 -2.28 56.53 3.58
N LYS A 123 -1.40 56.06 2.69
CA LYS A 123 -1.53 56.18 1.23
C LYS A 123 -2.28 54.96 0.65
N LEU A 124 -2.51 55.01 -0.68
CA LEU A 124 -3.26 54.04 -1.49
C LEU A 124 -2.95 52.57 -1.19
N LEU A 125 -3.96 51.71 -1.35
CA LEU A 125 -3.85 50.26 -1.18
C LEU A 125 -2.75 49.64 -2.06
N PRO A 126 -2.05 48.60 -1.59
CA PRO A 126 -1.07 47.88 -2.40
C PRO A 126 -1.69 47.25 -3.65
N LYS A 127 -0.95 47.30 -4.76
CA LYS A 127 -1.45 47.04 -6.13
C LYS A 127 -1.95 45.61 -6.34
N PHE A 128 -1.38 44.65 -5.60
CA PHE A 128 -1.61 43.22 -5.81
C PHE A 128 -2.48 42.58 -4.73
N ILE A 129 -3.27 43.38 -4.01
CA ILE A 129 -4.23 42.88 -3.01
C ILE A 129 -5.64 42.94 -3.58
N GLY A 130 -6.24 41.78 -3.79
CA GLY A 130 -7.63 41.65 -4.20
C GLY A 130 -7.86 40.55 -5.23
N PRO A 131 -9.12 40.34 -5.63
CA PRO A 131 -9.45 39.44 -6.73
C PRO A 131 -9.02 40.05 -8.08
N PHE A 132 -8.41 39.23 -8.92
CA PHE A 132 -7.97 39.58 -10.28
C PHE A 132 -8.80 38.82 -11.29
N ARG A 133 -9.16 39.49 -12.36
CA ARG A 133 -9.85 38.86 -13.48
C ARG A 133 -8.86 38.21 -14.43
N MET A 134 -9.02 36.93 -14.69
CA MET A 134 -8.24 36.21 -15.70
C MET A 134 -8.62 36.70 -17.10
N LEU A 135 -7.63 37.18 -17.87
CA LEU A 135 -7.87 37.68 -19.24
C LEU A 135 -7.64 36.62 -20.31
N ARG A 136 -6.67 35.73 -20.07
CA ARG A 136 -6.27 34.66 -20.98
C ARG A 136 -5.36 33.68 -20.24
N GLN A 137 -5.53 32.39 -20.46
CA GLN A 137 -4.56 31.37 -20.07
C GLN A 137 -3.50 31.21 -21.17
N THR A 138 -2.22 31.30 -20.82
CA THR A 138 -1.11 31.09 -21.77
C THR A 138 -0.37 29.82 -21.40
N GLY A 139 -0.67 28.72 -22.11
CA GLY A 139 -0.03 27.41 -21.95
C GLY A 139 -0.48 26.64 -20.69
N ASN A 140 -0.41 25.32 -20.78
CA ASN A 140 -0.56 24.42 -19.66
C ASN A 140 0.86 24.27 -19.11
N ALA A 141 1.18 24.84 -17.94
CA ALA A 141 2.54 24.83 -17.41
C ALA A 141 2.90 23.45 -16.83
N HIS A 142 3.05 22.45 -17.69
CA HIS A 142 3.55 21.11 -17.36
C HIS A 142 4.52 20.66 -18.45
N ASP A 143 5.81 20.72 -18.15
CA ASP A 143 6.89 19.95 -18.77
C ASP A 143 7.58 19.13 -17.67
#